data_AF-A0A5E4XKV7-F1
#
_entry.id   AF-A0A5E4XKV7-F1
#
_cell.length_a   1.000
_cell.length_b   1.000
_cell.length_c   1.000
_cell.angle_alpha   90.00
_cell.angle_beta   90.00
_cell.angle_gamma   90.00
#
_symmetry.space_group_name_H-M   'P 1'
#
loop_
_entity.id
_entity.type
_entity.pdbx_description
1 polymer ?
#
loop_
_entity_poly.entity_id
_entity_poly.type
_entity_poly.pdbx_seq_one_letter_code
_entity_poly.pdbx_strand_id
1 'polypeptide(L)'
;MKRFGEVRKLIALLSRREEVLRRQVQRELAELSKVVERIDGERREIERLREALAVAGAGRSYAQPELMRWRGEQAAKRFEIARRRAEECELHDARSSIEGALAKSRFEILALEQRLCKHRNWTTAQSFKRKLLQEYLDQADVLVGRASHAIKQH
;
A
#
# COMPACT_ATOMS: atom_id res chain seq x y z
N MET A 1 -28.05 22.30 -14.22
CA MET A 1 -27.19 21.13 -14.57
C MET A 1 -25.74 21.20 -14.05
N LYS A 2 -25.16 22.37 -13.76
CA LYS A 2 -23.73 22.53 -13.37
C LYS A 2 -23.25 21.67 -12.18
N ARG A 3 -24.06 21.55 -11.12
CA ARG A 3 -23.73 20.77 -9.90
C ARG A 3 -23.42 19.28 -10.13
N PHE A 4 -24.07 18.63 -11.09
CA PHE A 4 -23.79 17.22 -11.42
C PHE A 4 -22.49 17.06 -12.22
N GLY A 5 -22.16 18.05 -13.06
CA GLY A 5 -20.90 18.10 -13.78
C GLY A 5 -19.71 18.26 -12.81
N GLU A 6 -19.86 19.10 -11.79
CA GLU A 6 -18.85 19.28 -10.73
C GLU A 6 -18.65 18.01 -9.90
N VAL A 7 -19.73 17.29 -9.58
CA VAL A 7 -19.64 16.02 -8.83
C VAL A 7 -18.98 14.91 -9.65
N ARG A 8 -19.25 14.82 -10.95
CA ARG A 8 -18.53 13.87 -11.85
C ARG A 8 -17.04 14.20 -11.93
N LYS A 9 -16.68 15.48 -12.03
CA LYS A 9 -15.28 15.94 -12.00
C LYS A 9 -14.60 15.58 -10.68
N LEU A 10 -15.30 15.76 -9.56
CA LEU A 10 -14.79 15.38 -8.24
C LEU A 10 -14.56 13.86 -8.13
N ILE A 11 -15.51 13.05 -8.58
CA ILE A 11 -15.36 11.58 -8.60
C ILE A 11 -14.15 11.18 -9.45
N ALA A 12 -14.00 11.74 -10.66
CA ALA A 12 -12.85 11.46 -11.53
C ALA A 12 -11.52 11.84 -10.88
N LEU A 13 -11.45 12.99 -10.21
CA LEU A 13 -10.26 13.44 -9.48
C LEU A 13 -9.92 12.50 -8.32
N LEU A 14 -10.92 12.10 -7.53
CA LEU A 14 -10.72 11.19 -6.41
C LEU A 14 -10.30 9.79 -6.87
N SER A 15 -10.89 9.27 -7.95
CA SER A 15 -10.48 7.98 -8.54
C SER A 15 -9.06 8.03 -9.09
N ARG A 16 -8.64 9.13 -9.73
CA ARG A 16 -7.23 9.29 -10.15
C ARG A 16 -6.28 9.31 -8.96
N ARG A 17 -6.68 9.94 -7.85
CA ARG A 17 -5.88 9.95 -6.60
C ARG A 17 -5.78 8.55 -5.98
N GLU A 18 -6.88 7.80 -5.99
CA GLU A 18 -6.91 6.40 -5.56
C GLU A 18 -5.94 5.54 -6.38
N GLU A 19 -5.93 5.68 -7.71
CA GLU A 19 -4.98 4.97 -8.58
C GLU A 19 -3.51 5.31 -8.27
N VAL A 20 -3.21 6.58 -8.02
CA VAL A 20 -1.86 7.01 -7.63
C VAL A 20 -1.43 6.35 -6.31
N LEU A 21 -2.32 6.32 -5.31
CA LEU A 21 -2.02 5.68 -4.03
C LEU A 21 -1.89 4.16 -4.16
N ARG A 22 -2.70 3.52 -5.00
CA ARG A 22 -2.54 2.08 -5.30
C ARG A 22 -1.18 1.78 -5.92
N ARG A 23 -0.70 2.62 -6.85
CA ARG A 23 0.67 2.50 -7.39
C ARG A 23 1.74 2.73 -6.31
N GLN A 24 1.51 3.68 -5.40
CA GLN A 24 2.40 3.93 -4.27
C GLN A 24 2.51 2.70 -3.35
N VAL A 25 1.37 2.09 -2.99
CA VAL A 25 1.33 0.82 -2.22
C VAL A 25 2.10 -0.28 -2.92
N GLN A 26 1.95 -0.45 -4.24
CA GLN A 26 2.69 -1.46 -4.99
C GLN A 26 4.21 -1.22 -4.96
N ARG A 27 4.64 0.05 -5.03
CA ARG A 27 6.06 0.41 -4.87
C ARG A 27 6.56 0.09 -3.46
N GLU A 28 5.80 0.45 -2.44
CA GLU A 28 6.15 0.17 -1.04
C GLU A 28 6.26 -1.34 -0.77
N LEU A 29 5.35 -2.15 -1.34
CA LEU A 29 5.43 -3.61 -1.27
C LEU A 29 6.67 -4.16 -1.98
N ALA A 30 7.01 -3.63 -3.15
CA ALA A 30 8.20 -4.05 -3.88
C ALA A 30 9.49 -3.69 -3.12
N GLU A 31 9.57 -2.50 -2.54
CA GLU A 31 10.70 -2.10 -1.70
C GLU A 31 10.77 -2.93 -0.42
N LEU A 32 9.64 -3.26 0.20
CA LEU A 32 9.58 -4.15 1.36
C LEU A 32 10.15 -5.54 1.03
N SER A 33 9.78 -6.13 -0.12
CA SER A 33 10.31 -7.42 -0.57
C SER A 33 11.84 -7.38 -0.69
N LYS A 34 12.39 -6.34 -1.32
CA LYS A 34 13.84 -6.16 -1.46
C LYS A 34 14.55 -6.06 -0.11
N VAL A 35 13.99 -5.33 0.85
CA VAL A 35 14.57 -5.20 2.18
C VAL A 35 14.55 -6.53 2.92
N VAL A 36 13.45 -7.27 2.85
CA VAL A 36 13.34 -8.61 3.45
C VAL A 36 14.36 -9.58 2.84
N GLU A 37 14.50 -9.59 1.51
CA GLU A 37 15.52 -10.38 0.82
C GLU A 37 16.94 -10.04 1.27
N ARG A 38 17.24 -8.76 1.50
CA ARG A 38 18.54 -8.31 2.01
C ARG A 38 18.78 -8.77 3.45
N ILE A 39 17.78 -8.68 4.33
CA ILE A 39 17.87 -9.20 5.72
C ILE A 39 18.17 -10.70 5.70
N ASP A 40 17.46 -11.47 4.87
CA ASP A 40 17.70 -12.90 4.74
C ASP A 40 19.09 -13.20 4.19
N GLY A 41 19.59 -12.37 3.26
CA GLY A 41 20.96 -12.41 2.76
C GLY A 41 22.00 -12.24 3.87
N GLU A 42 21.86 -11.18 4.69
CA GLU A 42 22.77 -10.92 5.81
C GLU A 42 22.75 -12.05 6.84
N ARG A 43 21.57 -12.58 7.17
CA ARG A 43 21.42 -13.72 8.08
C ARG A 43 22.16 -14.96 7.60
N ARG A 44 22.02 -15.29 6.31
CA ARG A 44 22.72 -16.44 5.71
C ARG A 44 24.23 -16.26 5.78
N GLU A 45 24.72 -15.05 5.51
CA GLU A 45 26.16 -14.79 5.54
C GLU A 45 26.72 -14.81 6.96
N ILE A 46 25.99 -14.26 7.94
CA ILE A 46 26.31 -14.40 9.36
C ILE A 46 26.40 -15.88 9.76
N GLU A 47 25.46 -16.70 9.33
CA GLU A 47 25.45 -18.12 9.69
C GLU A 47 26.62 -18.88 9.05
N ARG A 48 26.91 -18.63 7.76
CA ARG A 48 28.12 -19.16 7.09
C ARG A 48 29.41 -18.79 7.82
N LEU A 49 29.53 -17.54 8.28
CA LEU A 49 30.69 -17.10 9.05
C LEU A 49 30.79 -17.79 10.41
N ARG A 50 29.66 -18.06 11.07
CA ARG A 50 29.62 -18.84 12.33
C ARG A 50 30.03 -20.29 12.12
N GLU A 51 29.52 -20.93 11.09
CA GLU A 51 29.93 -22.28 10.69
C GLU A 51 31.43 -22.34 10.41
N ALA A 52 31.94 -21.37 9.65
CA ALA A 52 33.37 -21.25 9.34
C ALA A 52 34.24 -21.01 10.60
N LEU A 53 33.72 -20.32 11.61
CA LEU A 53 34.40 -20.18 12.92
C LEU A 53 34.39 -21.50 13.68
N ALA A 54 33.25 -22.20 13.71
CA ALA A 54 33.09 -23.47 14.43
C ALA A 54 34.03 -24.56 13.88
N VAL A 55 34.12 -24.67 12.55
CA VAL A 55 35.00 -25.66 11.88
C VAL A 55 36.48 -25.33 12.11
N ALA A 56 36.85 -24.05 12.12
CA ALA A 56 38.25 -23.63 12.23
C ALA A 56 38.89 -23.88 13.61
N GLY A 57 38.10 -24.12 14.66
CA GLY A 57 38.56 -24.32 16.03
C GLY A 57 38.77 -25.78 16.46
N ALA A 58 38.49 -26.77 15.62
CA ALA A 58 38.49 -28.16 16.02
C ALA A 58 39.90 -28.79 16.07
N GLY A 59 40.37 -29.13 17.27
CA GLY A 59 41.32 -30.23 17.52
C GLY A 59 42.75 -30.09 16.99
N ARG A 60 43.18 -28.91 16.55
CA ARG A 60 44.55 -28.68 16.03
C ARG A 60 45.48 -28.11 17.10
N SER A 61 46.69 -28.67 17.17
CA SER A 61 47.82 -28.05 17.86
C SER A 61 48.53 -27.10 16.89
N TYR A 62 48.92 -25.92 17.37
CA TYR A 62 49.55 -24.88 16.56
C TYR A 62 50.90 -24.50 17.15
N ALA A 63 51.90 -24.26 16.30
CA ALA A 63 53.10 -23.56 16.74
C ALA A 63 52.74 -22.10 17.11
N GLN A 64 53.49 -21.47 18.02
CA GLN A 64 53.19 -20.12 18.51
C GLN A 64 52.91 -19.06 17.40
N PRO A 65 53.71 -18.94 16.32
CA PRO A 65 53.41 -17.99 15.24
C PRO A 65 52.13 -18.33 14.46
N GLU A 66 51.84 -19.62 14.27
CA GLU A 66 50.62 -20.09 13.60
C GLU A 66 49.38 -19.81 14.45
N LEU A 67 49.49 -19.99 15.78
CA LEU A 67 48.43 -19.68 16.73
C LEU A 67 48.05 -18.20 16.68
N MET A 68 49.02 -17.31 16.55
CA MET A 68 48.76 -15.87 16.45
C MET A 68 48.05 -15.51 15.14
N ARG A 69 48.47 -16.10 14.01
CA ARG A 69 47.77 -15.92 12.73
C ARG A 69 46.33 -16.44 12.79
N TRP A 70 46.15 -17.65 13.32
CA TRP A 70 44.82 -18.24 13.50
C TRP A 70 43.92 -17.37 14.38
N ARG A 71 44.41 -16.87 15.52
CA ARG A 71 43.64 -15.94 16.37
C ARG A 71 43.26 -14.65 15.64
N GLY A 72 44.16 -14.12 14.81
CA GLY A 72 43.89 -12.96 13.96
C GLY A 72 42.75 -13.21 12.97
N GLU A 73 42.77 -14.35 12.29
CA GLU A 73 41.69 -14.76 11.37
C GLU A 73 40.36 -14.95 12.08
N GLN A 74 40.36 -15.55 13.28
CA GLN A 74 39.16 -15.68 14.11
C GLN A 74 38.60 -14.31 14.51
N ALA A 75 39.47 -13.38 14.91
CA ALA A 75 39.07 -12.02 15.29
C ALA A 75 38.46 -11.27 14.09
N ALA A 76 39.07 -11.36 12.91
CA ALA A 76 38.56 -10.74 11.69
C ALA A 76 37.17 -11.28 11.31
N LYS A 77 36.96 -12.60 11.37
CA LYS A 77 35.65 -13.22 11.13
C LYS A 77 34.59 -12.79 12.14
N ARG A 78 34.94 -12.70 13.43
CA ARG A 78 34.03 -12.20 14.49
C ARG A 78 33.66 -10.74 14.28
N PHE A 79 34.63 -9.92 13.85
CA PHE A 79 34.38 -8.53 13.49
C PHE A 79 33.41 -8.43 12.31
N GLU A 80 33.62 -9.22 11.25
CA GLU A 80 32.73 -9.23 10.09
C GLU A 80 31.29 -9.66 10.48
N ILE A 81 31.13 -10.64 11.39
CA ILE A 81 29.82 -10.99 11.94
C ILE A 81 29.19 -9.80 12.67
N ALA A 82 29.96 -9.07 13.48
CA ALA A 82 29.45 -7.91 14.20
C ALA A 82 29.02 -6.78 13.24
N ARG A 83 29.81 -6.54 12.20
CA ARG A 83 29.51 -5.56 11.13
C ARG A 83 28.18 -5.90 10.43
N ARG A 84 28.02 -7.16 10.00
CA ARG A 84 26.79 -7.61 9.32
C ARG A 84 25.57 -7.60 10.23
N ARG A 85 25.73 -7.86 11.53
CA ARG A 85 24.63 -7.68 12.50
C ARG A 85 24.19 -6.23 12.61
N ALA A 86 25.12 -5.27 12.55
CA ALA A 86 24.77 -3.87 12.52
C ALA A 86 24.01 -3.50 11.23
N GLU A 87 24.48 -4.00 10.07
CA GLU A 87 23.80 -3.82 8.79
C GLU A 87 22.39 -4.46 8.79
N GLU A 88 22.22 -5.64 9.40
CA GLU A 88 20.91 -6.28 9.60
C GLU A 88 19.96 -5.40 10.45
N CYS A 89 20.46 -4.80 11.53
CA CYS A 89 19.68 -3.87 12.36
C CYS A 89 19.21 -2.64 11.57
N GLU A 90 20.11 -2.03 10.77
CA GLU A 90 19.74 -0.89 9.91
C GLU A 90 18.65 -1.27 8.89
N LEU A 91 18.73 -2.48 8.33
CA LEU A 91 17.69 -3.00 7.43
C LEU A 91 16.35 -3.22 8.16
N HIS A 92 16.37 -3.62 9.43
CA HIS A 92 15.16 -3.74 10.25
C HIS A 92 14.50 -2.37 10.52
N ASP A 93 15.29 -1.32 10.72
CA ASP A 93 14.77 0.05 10.85
C ASP A 93 14.14 0.52 9.53
N ALA A 94 14.81 0.28 8.40
CA ALA A 94 14.29 0.56 7.08
C ALA A 94 12.97 -0.19 6.80
N ARG A 95 12.93 -1.49 7.14
CA ARG A 95 11.71 -2.32 7.04
C ARG A 95 10.56 -1.70 7.84
N SER A 96 10.81 -1.34 9.09
CA SER A 96 9.77 -0.75 9.98
C SER A 96 9.25 0.58 9.42
N SER A 97 10.12 1.39 8.84
CA SER A 97 9.75 2.64 8.17
C SER A 97 8.84 2.39 6.96
N ILE A 98 9.18 1.41 6.10
CA ILE A 98 8.37 1.04 4.93
C ILE A 98 7.02 0.47 5.35
N GLU A 99 6.98 -0.41 6.36
CA GLU A 99 5.73 -0.95 6.91
C GLU A 99 4.83 0.17 7.47
N GLY A 100 5.42 1.16 8.13
CA GLY A 100 4.72 2.36 8.59
C GLY A 100 4.16 3.21 7.44
N ALA A 101 4.91 3.39 6.36
CA ALA A 101 4.44 4.08 5.15
C ALA A 101 3.29 3.31 4.48
N LEU A 102 3.44 1.99 4.33
CA LEU A 102 2.43 1.10 3.76
C LEU A 102 1.11 1.14 4.53
N ALA A 103 1.18 1.14 5.86
CA ALA A 103 0.01 1.26 6.73
C ALA A 103 -0.73 2.59 6.50
N LYS A 104 0.02 3.71 6.40
CA LYS A 104 -0.54 5.03 6.09
C LYS A 104 -1.19 5.06 4.70
N SER A 105 -0.50 4.59 3.68
CA SER A 105 -1.01 4.52 2.31
C SER A 105 -2.29 3.69 2.21
N ARG A 106 -2.36 2.54 2.90
CA ARG A 106 -3.57 1.71 2.97
C ARG A 106 -4.73 2.42 3.67
N PHE A 107 -4.46 3.10 4.78
CA PHE A 107 -5.47 3.89 5.47
C PHE A 107 -6.04 5.01 4.58
N GLU A 108 -5.18 5.72 3.86
CA GLU A 108 -5.61 6.77 2.92
C GLU A 108 -6.47 6.23 1.77
N ILE A 109 -6.13 5.06 1.22
CA ILE A 109 -6.94 4.39 0.20
C ILE A 109 -8.33 4.07 0.73
N LEU A 110 -8.42 3.45 1.91
CA LEU A 110 -9.72 3.13 2.53
C LEU A 110 -10.57 4.38 2.76
N ALA A 111 -9.97 5.46 3.26
CA ALA A 111 -10.67 6.72 3.46
C ALA A 111 -11.18 7.32 2.14
N LEU A 112 -10.40 7.23 1.06
CA LEU A 112 -10.80 7.67 -0.27
C LEU A 112 -11.90 6.81 -0.88
N GLU A 113 -11.82 5.48 -0.75
CA GLU A 113 -12.84 4.54 -1.22
C GLU A 113 -14.19 4.81 -0.53
N GLN A 114 -14.17 5.03 0.80
CA GLN A 114 -15.37 5.42 1.54
C GLN A 114 -15.95 6.74 1.03
N ARG A 115 -15.11 7.74 0.77
CA ARG A 115 -15.54 9.03 0.23
C ARG A 115 -16.12 8.91 -1.17
N LEU A 116 -15.49 8.13 -2.05
CA LEU A 116 -15.99 7.82 -3.38
C LEU A 116 -17.35 7.13 -3.33
N CYS A 117 -17.50 6.14 -2.44
CA CYS A 117 -18.77 5.44 -2.22
C CYS A 117 -19.89 6.42 -1.82
N LYS A 118 -19.63 7.31 -0.85
CA LYS A 118 -20.59 8.36 -0.44
C LYS A 118 -21.00 9.26 -1.61
N HIS A 119 -20.03 9.72 -2.41
CA HIS A 119 -20.33 10.58 -3.57
C HIS A 119 -21.12 9.85 -4.67
N ARG A 120 -20.79 8.57 -4.94
CA ARG A 120 -21.53 7.73 -5.89
C ARG A 120 -22.97 7.53 -5.44
N ASN A 121 -23.18 7.14 -4.18
CA ASN A 121 -24.51 6.91 -3.61
C ASN A 121 -25.37 8.18 -3.63
N TRP A 122 -24.79 9.31 -3.26
CA TRP A 122 -25.48 10.61 -3.35
C TRP A 122 -25.88 10.94 -4.79
N THR A 123 -24.99 10.72 -5.76
CA THR A 123 -25.27 11.00 -7.18
C THR A 123 -26.40 10.10 -7.71
N THR A 124 -26.39 8.82 -7.34
CA THR A 124 -27.45 7.87 -7.69
C THR A 124 -28.79 8.30 -7.09
N ALA A 125 -28.82 8.64 -5.80
CA ALA A 125 -30.04 9.09 -5.11
C ALA A 125 -30.62 10.36 -5.73
N GLN A 126 -29.77 11.34 -6.08
CA GLN A 126 -30.22 12.57 -6.71
C GLN A 126 -30.73 12.36 -8.15
N SER A 127 -30.11 11.41 -8.88
CA SER A 127 -30.57 11.04 -10.22
C SER A 127 -31.92 10.33 -10.16
N PHE A 128 -32.12 9.44 -9.19
CA PHE A 128 -33.40 8.78 -8.95
C PHE A 128 -34.50 9.77 -8.60
N LYS A 129 -34.27 10.68 -7.64
CA LYS A 129 -35.24 11.74 -7.27
C LYS A 129 -35.66 12.59 -8.46
N ARG A 130 -34.74 12.90 -9.38
CA ARG A 130 -35.06 13.66 -10.59
C ARG A 130 -35.91 12.87 -11.57
N LYS A 131 -35.61 11.59 -11.80
CA LYS A 131 -36.43 10.74 -12.66
C LYS A 131 -37.85 10.63 -12.11
N LEU A 132 -37.98 10.41 -10.81
CA LEU A 132 -39.28 10.36 -10.15
C LEU A 132 -40.05 11.69 -10.28
N LEU A 133 -39.38 12.83 -10.09
CA LEU A 133 -40.01 14.15 -10.31
C LEU A 133 -40.47 14.32 -11.76
N GLN A 134 -39.66 13.89 -12.73
CA GLN A 134 -40.03 13.94 -14.15
C GLN A 134 -41.26 13.06 -14.43
N GLU A 135 -41.29 11.83 -13.92
CA GLU A 135 -42.44 10.92 -14.05
C GLU A 135 -43.72 11.53 -13.47
N TYR A 136 -43.65 12.20 -12.32
CA TYR A 136 -44.80 12.90 -11.74
C TYR A 136 -45.25 14.09 -12.59
N LEU A 137 -44.32 14.87 -13.15
CA LEU A 137 -44.65 15.99 -14.04
C LEU A 137 -45.29 15.50 -15.34
N ASP A 138 -44.72 14.47 -15.96
CA ASP A 138 -45.26 13.86 -17.17
C ASP A 138 -46.68 13.31 -16.93
N GLN A 139 -46.93 12.69 -15.77
CA GLN A 139 -48.26 12.24 -15.37
C GLN A 139 -49.24 13.40 -15.13
N ALA A 140 -48.80 14.48 -14.50
CA ALA A 140 -49.61 15.67 -14.29
C ALA A 140 -50.00 16.34 -15.62
N ASP A 141 -49.05 16.45 -16.56
CA ASP A 141 -49.28 17.01 -17.89
C ASP A 141 -50.27 16.15 -18.70
N VAL A 142 -50.19 14.82 -18.60
CA VAL A 142 -51.18 13.90 -19.21
C VAL A 142 -52.58 14.10 -18.62
N LEU A 143 -52.69 14.29 -17.30
CA LEU A 143 -53.98 14.52 -16.63
C LEU A 143 -54.58 15.89 -17.01
N VAL A 144 -53.77 16.94 -17.09
CA VAL A 144 -54.20 18.28 -17.54
C VAL A 144 -54.59 18.28 -19.02
N GLY A 145 -53.85 17.58 -19.87
CA GLY A 145 -54.19 17.40 -21.29
C GLY A 145 -55.52 16.67 -21.49
N ARG A 146 -55.79 15.62 -20.71
CA ARG A 146 -57.07 14.89 -20.72
C ARG A 146 -58.24 15.74 -20.24
N ALA A 147 -58.07 16.50 -19.15
CA ALA A 147 -59.10 17.43 -18.66
C ALA A 147 -59.41 18.53 -19.69
N SER A 148 -58.38 19.06 -20.36
CA SER A 148 -58.53 20.09 -21.41
C SER A 148 -59.25 19.56 -22.66
N HIS A 149 -59.08 18.28 -23.01
CA HIS A 149 -59.82 17.63 -24.08
C HIS A 149 -61.28 17.32 -23.71
N ALA A 150 -61.57 16.98 -22.45
CA ALA A 150 -62.92 16.75 -21.98
C ALA A 150 -63.77 18.04 -21.96
N ILE A 151 -63.17 19.21 -21.68
CA ILE A 151 -63.87 20.51 -21.67
C ILE A 151 -64.24 20.99 -23.08
N LYS A 152 -63.54 20.54 -24.13
CA LYS A 152 -63.81 20.94 -25.53
C LYS A 152 -64.84 20.08 -26.26
N GLN A 153 -65.34 19.02 -25.62
CA GLN A 153 -66.32 18.09 -26.21
C GLN A 153 -67.73 18.27 -25.63
N HIS A 154 -67.94 19.30 -24.80
CA HIS A 154 -69.24 19.80 -24.37
C HIS A 154 -69.40 21.25 -24.86
#